data_AF-A0A2I2G0P5-F1
#
_entry.id   AF-A0A2I2G0P5-F1
#
_cell.length_a   1.000
_cell.length_b   1.000
_cell.length_c   1.000
_cell.angle_alpha   90.00
_cell.angle_beta   90.00
_cell.angle_gamma   90.00
#
_symmetry.space_group_name_H-M   'P 1'
#
loop_
_entity.id
_entity.type
_entity.pdbx_description
1 polymer ?
#
loop_
_entity_poly.entity_id
_entity_poly.type
_entity_poly.pdbx_seq_one_letter_code
_entity_poly.pdbx_strand_id
1 'polypeptide(L)'
;MKFITTIATIALAFAGSASAATCTPGVDYCSKTLQDIDSNNEGAIKSALTIDGEPILANIPAVWHQYIFHCNSDKSLTLAGGCAGGCEITGQGKNDICHKYKEGEED
;
A
#
# COMPACT_ATOMS: atom_id res chain seq x y z
N MET A 1 32.44 -30.34 -30.21
CA MET A 1 32.10 -29.68 -28.93
C MET A 1 30.75 -29.00 -29.10
N LYS A 2 29.79 -29.25 -28.21
CA LYS A 2 28.40 -28.76 -28.35
C LYS A 2 28.21 -27.61 -27.36
N PHE A 3 28.14 -26.40 -27.86
CA PHE A 3 27.95 -25.19 -27.06
C PHE A 3 26.47 -25.07 -26.71
N ILE A 4 26.15 -25.21 -25.43
CA ILE A 4 24.80 -25.03 -24.91
C ILE A 4 24.70 -23.57 -24.49
N THR A 5 24.11 -22.74 -25.34
CA THR A 5 23.93 -21.31 -25.07
C THR A 5 22.71 -21.13 -24.16
N THR A 6 22.95 -20.86 -22.88
CA THR A 6 21.89 -20.55 -21.92
C THR A 6 21.42 -19.11 -22.15
N ILE A 7 20.19 -18.94 -22.62
CA ILE A 7 19.57 -17.62 -22.78
C ILE A 7 18.99 -17.24 -21.42
N ALA A 8 19.61 -16.29 -20.74
CA ALA A 8 19.09 -15.72 -19.51
C ALA A 8 17.91 -14.80 -19.84
N THR A 9 16.69 -15.24 -19.52
CA THR A 9 15.47 -14.42 -19.64
C THR A 9 15.50 -13.37 -18.55
N ILE A 10 15.81 -12.12 -18.91
CA ILE A 10 15.69 -10.98 -18.01
C ILE A 10 14.20 -10.64 -17.95
N ALA A 11 13.51 -11.05 -16.90
CA ALA A 11 12.16 -10.58 -16.61
C ALA A 11 12.25 -9.11 -16.20
N LEU A 12 11.90 -8.19 -17.11
CA LEU A 12 11.62 -6.81 -16.73
C LEU A 12 10.29 -6.82 -15.97
N ALA A 13 10.36 -6.73 -14.64
CA ALA A 13 9.20 -6.37 -13.85
C ALA A 13 8.82 -4.94 -14.24
N PHE A 14 7.69 -4.77 -14.92
CA PHE A 14 7.08 -3.47 -15.11
C PHE A 14 6.64 -2.96 -13.74
N ALA A 15 7.49 -2.18 -13.09
CA ALA A 15 7.05 -1.33 -12.01
C ALA A 15 6.04 -0.36 -12.63
N GLY A 16 4.75 -0.59 -12.39
CA GLY A 16 3.75 0.43 -12.60
C GLY A 16 4.25 1.69 -11.90
N SER A 17 4.12 2.86 -12.54
CA SER A 17 4.58 4.14 -12.03
C SER A 17 3.76 4.55 -10.80
N ALA A 18 3.91 3.82 -9.69
CA ALA A 18 3.34 4.20 -8.42
C ALA A 18 4.08 5.45 -7.96
N SER A 19 3.33 6.49 -7.58
CA SER A 19 3.93 7.70 -7.06
C SER A 19 4.69 7.36 -5.78
N ALA A 20 5.93 7.82 -5.67
CA ALA A 20 6.70 7.66 -4.44
C ALA A 20 6.04 8.48 -3.33
N ALA A 21 5.86 7.86 -2.16
CA ALA A 21 5.35 8.48 -0.95
C ALA A 21 6.50 8.90 -0.02
N THR A 22 6.23 9.92 0.78
CA THR A 22 7.00 10.23 1.98
C THR A 22 6.58 9.26 3.08
N CYS A 23 7.27 8.12 3.18
CA CYS A 23 7.07 7.08 4.19
C CYS A 23 8.38 6.35 4.55
N THR A 24 8.38 5.63 5.66
CA THR A 24 9.47 4.73 6.06
C THR A 24 9.28 3.37 5.38
N PRO A 25 10.24 2.90 4.56
CA PRO A 25 10.13 1.60 3.90
C PRO A 25 9.98 0.44 4.88
N GLY A 26 9.14 -0.53 4.52
CA GLY A 26 8.83 -1.71 5.33
C GLY A 26 7.80 -1.46 6.44
N VAL A 27 7.20 -0.27 6.48
CA VAL A 27 6.18 0.09 7.48
C VAL A 27 4.80 0.16 6.83
N ASP A 28 3.80 -0.36 7.54
CA ASP A 28 2.38 -0.25 7.20
C ASP A 28 1.77 1.00 7.83
N TYR A 29 1.00 1.75 7.04
CA TYR A 29 0.41 3.01 7.46
C TYR A 29 -1.08 3.09 7.17
N CYS A 30 -1.84 3.65 8.10
CA CYS A 30 -3.15 4.19 7.80
C CYS A 30 -3.00 5.35 6.81
N SER A 31 -3.96 5.51 5.91
CA SER A 31 -3.98 6.67 4.99
C SER A 31 -3.89 8.01 5.71
N LYS A 32 -4.48 8.13 6.90
CA LYS A 32 -4.39 9.34 7.72
C LYS A 32 -2.96 9.62 8.16
N THR A 33 -2.25 8.62 8.67
CA THR A 33 -0.83 8.74 9.05
C THR A 33 0.02 9.18 7.86
N LEU A 34 -0.22 8.62 6.67
CA LEU A 34 0.47 9.04 5.45
C LEU A 34 0.22 10.51 5.12
N GLN A 35 -1.02 10.98 5.23
CA GLN A 35 -1.37 12.39 4.98
C GLN A 35 -0.81 13.33 6.07
N ASP A 36 -0.74 12.87 7.32
CA ASP A 36 -0.15 13.63 8.43
C ASP A 36 1.38 13.75 8.32
N ILE A 37 2.03 12.74 7.72
CA ILE A 37 3.47 12.79 7.40
C ILE A 37 3.72 13.79 6.25
N ASP A 38 2.94 13.69 5.17
CA ASP A 38 3.05 14.56 4.01
C ASP A 38 1.74 14.58 3.24
N SER A 39 1.12 15.76 3.10
CA SER A 39 -0.11 15.93 2.34
C SER A 39 0.05 15.59 0.85
N ASN A 40 1.28 15.55 0.32
CA ASN A 40 1.52 15.13 -1.07
C ASN A 40 1.40 13.61 -1.29
N ASN A 41 1.26 12.82 -0.21
CA ASN A 41 1.06 11.38 -0.30
C ASN A 41 -0.28 10.97 -0.93
N GLU A 42 -1.24 11.90 -1.07
CA GLU A 42 -2.53 11.62 -1.71
C GLU A 42 -2.35 10.99 -3.11
N GLY A 43 -1.42 11.49 -3.93
CA GLY A 43 -1.17 10.92 -5.26
C GLY A 43 -0.70 9.47 -5.22
N ALA A 44 0.12 9.12 -4.24
CA ALA A 44 0.58 7.76 -4.01
C ALA A 44 -0.55 6.84 -3.51
N ILE A 45 -1.40 7.32 -2.60
CA ILE A 45 -2.57 6.59 -2.11
C ILE A 45 -3.54 6.30 -3.26
N LYS A 46 -3.85 7.31 -4.08
CA LYS A 46 -4.68 7.16 -5.28
C LYS A 46 -4.12 6.13 -6.24
N SER A 47 -2.80 6.19 -6.48
CA SER A 47 -2.12 5.28 -7.39
C SER A 47 -2.16 3.84 -6.85
N ALA A 48 -1.92 3.64 -5.55
CA ALA A 48 -1.99 2.33 -4.91
C ALA A 48 -3.37 1.69 -5.05
N LEU A 49 -4.45 2.44 -4.74
CA LEU A 49 -5.82 1.96 -4.91
C LEU A 49 -6.15 1.67 -6.38
N THR A 50 -5.71 2.53 -7.30
CA THR A 50 -5.96 2.33 -8.74
C THR A 50 -5.26 1.07 -9.26
N ILE A 51 -4.00 0.85 -8.85
CA ILE A 51 -3.22 -0.33 -9.21
C ILE A 51 -3.83 -1.61 -8.62
N ASP A 52 -4.39 -1.52 -7.41
CA ASP A 52 -5.06 -2.64 -6.74
C ASP A 52 -6.44 -2.99 -7.34
N GLY A 53 -6.93 -2.21 -8.31
CA GLY A 53 -8.21 -2.45 -8.98
C GLY A 53 -9.40 -1.70 -8.38
N GLU A 54 -9.13 -0.69 -7.54
CA GLU A 54 -10.11 0.12 -6.82
C GLU A 54 -10.17 1.59 -7.30
N PRO A 55 -10.36 1.86 -8.61
CA PRO A 55 -10.29 3.23 -9.16
C PRO A 55 -11.41 4.15 -8.67
N ILE A 56 -12.55 3.60 -8.24
CA ILE A 56 -13.64 4.37 -7.64
C ILE A 56 -13.22 4.87 -6.27
N LEU A 57 -12.71 3.98 -5.42
CA LEU A 57 -12.23 4.32 -4.08
C LEU A 57 -11.03 5.27 -4.13
N ALA A 58 -10.17 5.11 -5.14
CA ALA A 58 -9.06 6.03 -5.41
C ALA A 58 -9.52 7.48 -5.63
N ASN A 59 -10.79 7.75 -5.91
CA ASN A 59 -11.31 9.12 -6.08
C ASN A 59 -12.22 9.57 -4.93
N ILE A 60 -12.28 8.82 -3.83
CA ILE A 60 -13.08 9.15 -2.64
C ILE A 60 -12.16 9.24 -1.41
N PRO A 61 -11.45 10.38 -1.19
CA PRO A 61 -10.53 10.53 -0.06
C PRO A 61 -11.17 10.25 1.31
N ALA A 62 -12.48 10.54 1.42
CA ALA A 62 -13.25 10.32 2.64
C ALA A 62 -13.29 8.86 3.09
N VAL A 63 -13.06 7.86 2.22
CA VAL A 63 -13.08 6.43 2.62
C VAL A 63 -11.69 5.84 2.83
N TRP A 64 -10.62 6.56 2.51
CA TRP A 64 -9.26 6.00 2.60
C TRP A 64 -8.87 5.61 4.02
N HIS A 65 -9.50 6.20 5.05
CA HIS A 65 -9.25 5.87 6.45
C HIS A 65 -9.63 4.42 6.83
N GLN A 66 -10.34 3.73 5.94
CA GLN A 66 -10.71 2.32 6.06
C GLN A 66 -9.65 1.39 5.42
N TYR A 67 -8.46 1.87 5.10
CA TYR A 67 -7.42 1.11 4.41
C TYR A 67 -6.06 1.29 5.04
N ILE A 68 -5.25 0.23 4.96
CA ILE A 68 -3.85 0.22 5.35
C ILE A 68 -2.97 -0.01 4.12
N PHE A 69 -1.86 0.72 4.07
CA PHE A 69 -0.94 0.75 2.94
C PHE A 69 0.46 0.35 3.38
N HIS A 70 1.09 -0.56 2.65
CA HIS A 70 2.49 -0.92 2.85
C HIS A 70 3.40 0.06 2.10
N CYS A 71 4.41 0.60 2.77
CA CYS A 71 5.46 1.40 2.13
C CYS A 71 6.58 0.47 1.62
N ASN A 72 6.69 0.33 0.30
CA ASN A 72 7.71 -0.51 -0.33
C ASN A 72 9.13 0.09 -0.18
N SER A 73 10.14 -0.72 -0.54
CA SER A 73 11.55 -0.31 -0.53
C SER A 73 11.86 0.88 -1.44
N ASP A 74 11.14 1.00 -2.56
CA ASP A 74 11.22 2.11 -3.52
C ASP A 74 10.31 3.29 -3.15
N LYS A 75 9.70 3.27 -1.96
CA LYS A 75 8.73 4.25 -1.46
C LYS A 75 7.40 4.31 -2.21
N SER A 76 7.12 3.40 -3.14
CA SER A 76 5.75 3.21 -3.62
C SER A 76 4.86 2.66 -2.50
N LEU A 77 3.55 2.89 -2.62
CA LEU A 77 2.55 2.32 -1.73
C LEU A 77 1.87 1.14 -2.41
N THR A 78 1.62 0.08 -1.64
CA THR A 78 0.74 -1.03 -2.03
C THR A 78 -0.42 -1.11 -1.04
N LEU A 79 -1.61 -1.41 -1.52
CA LEU A 79 -2.73 -1.66 -0.61
C LEU A 79 -2.47 -2.96 0.15
N ALA A 80 -2.32 -2.87 1.48
CA ALA A 80 -2.12 -4.03 2.32
C ALA A 80 -3.46 -4.64 2.77
N GLY A 81 -4.53 -3.84 2.84
CA GLY A 81 -5.89 -4.34 2.98
C GLY A 81 -6.90 -3.31 3.48
N GLY A 82 -8.16 -3.75 3.57
CA GLY A 82 -9.25 -3.00 4.21
C GLY A 82 -9.33 -3.23 5.72
N CYS A 83 -9.56 -2.16 6.46
CA CYS A 83 -9.68 -2.09 7.91
C CYS A 83 -11.11 -1.79 8.31
N ALA A 84 -11.95 -2.82 8.22
CA ALA A 84 -13.39 -2.68 8.41
C ALA A 84 -13.77 -2.20 9.83
N GLY A 85 -12.97 -2.51 10.84
CA GLY A 85 -13.10 -2.02 12.22
C GLY A 85 -12.32 -0.72 12.48
N GLY A 86 -11.78 -0.09 11.44
CA GLY A 86 -10.95 1.12 11.52
C GLY A 86 -9.44 0.84 11.53
N CYS A 87 -8.68 1.88 11.21
CA CYS A 87 -7.23 1.86 11.21
C CYS A 87 -6.71 2.65 12.42
N GLU A 88 -5.90 2.02 13.26
CA GLU A 88 -5.35 2.57 14.49
C GLU A 88 -3.89 3.01 14.29
N ILE A 89 -3.61 4.27 14.65
CA ILE A 89 -2.30 4.88 14.48
C ILE A 89 -1.41 4.51 15.68
N THR A 90 -0.32 3.79 15.45
CA THR A 90 0.57 3.31 16.54
C THR A 90 1.79 4.22 16.78
N GLY A 91 1.93 5.27 15.96
CA GLY A 91 2.94 6.32 16.07
C GLY A 91 4.03 6.25 14.99
N GLN A 92 4.89 7.27 14.96
CA GLN A 92 5.86 7.44 13.87
C GLN A 92 6.86 6.27 13.78
N GLY A 93 6.98 5.72 12.57
CA GLY A 93 7.94 4.65 12.24
C GLY A 93 7.57 3.26 12.74
N LYS A 94 6.32 3.06 13.18
CA LYS A 94 5.76 1.75 13.55
C LYS A 94 4.63 1.39 12.60
N ASN A 95 4.36 0.09 12.48
CA ASN A 95 3.22 -0.40 11.72
C ASN A 95 1.93 0.05 12.40
N ASP A 96 1.10 0.78 11.67
CA ASP A 96 -0.27 1.03 12.08
C ASP A 96 -1.07 -0.29 12.09
N ILE A 97 -2.14 -0.33 12.88
CA ILE A 97 -2.92 -1.56 13.08
C ILE A 97 -4.23 -1.46 12.32
N CYS A 98 -4.47 -2.45 11.49
CA CYS A 98 -5.72 -2.62 10.77
C CYS A 98 -6.66 -3.51 11.60
N HIS A 99 -7.72 -2.93 12.16
CA HIS A 99 -8.75 -3.72 12.83
C HIS A 99 -9.70 -4.27 11.78
N LYS A 100 -9.82 -5.60 11.70
CA LYS A 100 -10.92 -6.23 11.00
C LYS A 100 -12.12 -6.32 11.95
N TYR A 101 -13.35 -6.32 11.42
CA TYR A 101 -14.44 -6.88 12.21
C TYR A 101 -14.03 -8.30 12.60
N LYS A 102 -14.23 -8.69 13.86
CA LYS A 102 -13.92 -10.06 14.28
C LYS A 102 -14.69 -11.01 13.37
N GLU A 103 -13.96 -11.75 12.54
CA GLU A 103 -14.54 -12.86 11.79
C GLU A 103 -14.76 -13.99 12.81
N GLY A 104 -15.97 -14.06 13.37
CA GLY A 104 -16.42 -15.14 14.26
C GLY A 104 -16.58 -14.78 15.75
N GLU A 105 -17.74 -14.22 16.11
CA GLU A 105 -18.46 -14.71 17.29
C GLU A 105 -19.77 -15.30 16.73
N GLU A 106 -19.69 -16.55 16.26
CA GLU A 106 -20.85 -17.41 16.10
C GLU A 106 -21.30 -17.81 17.52
N ASP A 107 -22.43 -17.30 17.97
CA ASP A 107 -23.21 -17.87 19.07
C ASP A 107 -24.03 -19.07 18.59
#